data_AF-A0AAW0GF18-F1
#
_entry.id   AF-A0AAW0GF18-F1
#
_cell.length_a   1.000
_cell.length_b   1.000
_cell.length_c   1.000
_cell.angle_alpha   90.00
_cell.angle_beta   90.00
_cell.angle_gamma   90.00
#
_symmetry.space_group_name_H-M   'P 1'
#
loop_
_entity.id
_entity.type
_entity.pdbx_description
1 polymer ?
#
loop_
_entity_poly.entity_id
_entity_poly.type
_entity_poly.pdbx_seq_one_letter_code
_entity_poly.pdbx_strand_id
1 'polypeptide(L)'
;MVEEGESGGLRALSEVLLSYGERHFDGTPGQKGARRGVWAGVLLMCGQFERAVAALWEHPETEVEAVHLAIALAYHGLLRVPSRAETNDTTPLSLPTNGPPALALSTLIWRYVRQFVKMDAKEAIQYVSTICLSADQGSGVGKEQVESAWDLVRRIIVLANPGAAWEELVGGFRPDGTKFSGFIEQCAPLLKLSDLKDYNNQILIRSAQSSEENSRTAEAIKLFNLAGDYNTVISCLARALGNSITLPNTDENARNIEKTAGEILRHYERMNRATGKERDAVVKLLKVREAMEAKDAGQAELCLEIMESIDLIPMDGDVSKITRRGEEFRDLPEALQRNLQTFLTLTMDALAGVHQKIKGSFVADANKQITLAALKKKSRSLMIFAGILKYRMSPDVYSYLARLDVEIAL
;
A
#
# COMPACT_ATOMS: atom_id res chain seq x y z
N MET A 1 47.96 -21.58 -31.91
CA MET A 1 47.57 -22.05 -30.56
C MET A 1 48.86 -22.38 -29.85
N VAL A 2 49.28 -21.53 -28.93
CA VAL A 2 50.47 -21.79 -28.09
C VAL A 2 50.00 -22.70 -26.97
N GLU A 3 50.66 -23.83 -26.77
CA GLU A 3 50.40 -24.72 -25.64
C GLU A 3 50.74 -23.98 -24.34
N GLU A 4 49.71 -23.60 -23.57
CA GLU A 4 49.84 -23.12 -22.18
C GLU A 4 50.22 -24.30 -21.27
N GLY A 5 51.46 -24.77 -21.39
CA GLY A 5 52.03 -25.81 -20.55
C GLY A 5 52.20 -25.34 -19.10
N GLU A 6 51.44 -25.97 -18.20
CA GLU A 6 51.69 -26.26 -16.77
C GLU A 6 52.12 -25.16 -15.78
N SER A 7 52.47 -23.92 -16.15
CA SER A 7 52.86 -22.88 -15.15
C SER A 7 52.72 -21.42 -15.61
N GLY A 8 51.98 -21.11 -16.69
CA GLY A 8 52.05 -19.79 -17.33
C GLY A 8 50.73 -19.12 -17.75
N GLY A 9 49.57 -19.58 -17.23
CA GLY A 9 48.25 -19.07 -17.64
C GLY A 9 47.62 -18.06 -16.67
N LEU A 10 46.53 -17.39 -17.10
CA LEU A 10 45.77 -16.42 -16.28
C LEU A 10 45.34 -17.00 -14.92
N ARG A 11 44.98 -18.29 -14.90
CA ARG A 11 44.61 -19.01 -13.67
C ARG A 11 45.78 -19.07 -12.67
N ALA A 12 46.97 -19.47 -13.13
CA ALA A 12 48.15 -19.54 -12.27
C ALA A 12 48.55 -18.15 -11.75
N LEU A 13 48.48 -17.12 -12.62
CA LEU A 13 48.69 -15.73 -12.22
C LEU A 13 47.69 -15.30 -11.13
N SER A 14 46.40 -15.63 -11.29
CA SER A 14 45.37 -15.30 -10.31
C SER A 14 45.60 -16.00 -8.96
N GLU A 15 46.01 -17.27 -8.96
CA GLU A 15 46.31 -18.03 -7.74
C GLU A 15 47.49 -17.44 -6.96
N VAL A 16 48.56 -17.03 -7.67
CA VAL A 16 49.71 -16.35 -7.07
C VAL A 16 49.29 -15.02 -6.45
N LEU A 17 48.54 -14.19 -7.17
CA LEU A 17 48.14 -12.87 -6.66
C LEU A 17 47.15 -12.96 -5.48
N LEU A 18 46.25 -13.94 -5.50
CA LEU A 18 45.37 -14.27 -4.37
C LEU A 18 46.16 -14.70 -3.12
N SER A 19 47.31 -15.36 -3.29
CA SER A 19 48.15 -15.76 -2.16
C SER A 19 48.79 -14.57 -1.41
N TYR A 20 49.04 -13.45 -2.10
CA TYR A 20 49.54 -12.22 -1.47
C TYR A 20 48.42 -11.48 -0.70
N GLY A 21 47.22 -11.43 -1.29
CA GLY A 21 46.02 -10.85 -0.69
C GLY A 21 46.07 -9.32 -0.52
N GLU A 22 44.95 -8.76 -0.06
CA GLU A 22 44.72 -7.30 -0.02
C GLU A 22 45.79 -6.53 0.75
N ARG A 23 46.23 -7.02 1.92
CA ARG A 23 47.22 -6.33 2.77
C ARG A 23 48.54 -6.07 2.07
N HIS A 24 48.92 -6.91 1.12
CA HIS A 24 50.14 -6.73 0.34
C HIS A 24 50.03 -5.53 -0.62
N PHE A 25 48.85 -5.30 -1.20
CA PHE A 25 48.62 -4.28 -2.22
C PHE A 25 48.10 -2.95 -1.66
N ASP A 26 47.16 -3.01 -0.73
CA ASP A 26 46.52 -1.84 -0.14
C ASP A 26 47.23 -1.37 1.15
N GLY A 27 48.09 -2.22 1.71
CA GLY A 27 48.79 -1.97 2.97
C GLY A 27 47.88 -2.16 4.19
N THR A 28 48.44 -1.94 5.39
CA THR A 28 47.66 -2.06 6.63
C THR A 28 46.78 -0.84 6.83
N PRO A 29 45.47 -1.00 7.16
CA PRO A 29 44.61 0.13 7.49
C PRO A 29 45.24 1.06 8.54
N GLY A 30 45.25 2.37 8.27
CA GLY A 30 45.78 3.39 9.18
C GLY A 30 47.30 3.61 9.12
N GLN A 31 48.04 2.89 8.27
CA GLN A 31 49.47 3.16 8.04
C GLN A 31 49.70 4.22 6.95
N LYS A 32 50.77 5.01 7.13
CA LYS A 32 51.19 6.05 6.18
C LYS A 32 51.63 5.37 4.87
N GLY A 33 50.89 5.62 3.78
CA GLY A 33 51.12 5.01 2.47
C GLY A 33 50.15 3.88 2.08
N ALA A 34 49.18 3.55 2.93
CA ALA A 34 48.06 2.69 2.54
C ALA A 34 47.31 3.30 1.35
N ARG A 35 47.00 2.47 0.35
CA ARG A 35 46.21 2.84 -0.83
C ARG A 35 44.93 2.02 -0.80
N ARG A 36 43.81 2.58 -1.24
CA ARG A 36 42.53 1.87 -1.33
C ARG A 36 42.23 1.52 -2.77
N GLY A 37 41.76 0.29 -3.00
CA GLY A 37 41.28 -0.16 -4.31
C GLY A 37 42.38 -0.66 -5.26
N VAL A 38 43.65 -0.70 -4.85
CA VAL A 38 44.72 -1.28 -5.67
C VAL A 38 44.50 -2.78 -5.80
N TRP A 39 44.13 -3.43 -4.70
CA TRP A 39 43.77 -4.85 -4.69
C TRP A 39 42.63 -5.18 -5.65
N ALA A 40 41.56 -4.38 -5.64
CA ALA A 40 40.46 -4.53 -6.58
C ALA A 40 40.90 -4.35 -8.04
N GLY A 41 41.79 -3.40 -8.33
CA GLY A 41 42.38 -3.21 -9.65
C GLY A 41 43.22 -4.41 -10.10
N VAL A 42 44.00 -5.00 -9.21
CA VAL A 42 44.76 -6.23 -9.48
C VAL A 42 43.82 -7.40 -9.81
N LEU A 43 42.77 -7.59 -9.01
CA LEU A 43 41.75 -8.61 -9.27
C LEU A 43 41.04 -8.40 -10.61
N LEU A 44 40.71 -7.15 -10.96
CA LEU A 44 40.07 -6.80 -12.22
C LEU A 44 40.95 -7.13 -13.42
N MET A 45 42.24 -6.80 -13.38
CA MET A 45 43.21 -7.14 -14.44
C MET A 45 43.40 -8.66 -14.61
N CYS A 46 43.15 -9.44 -13.56
CA CYS A 46 43.25 -10.90 -13.59
C CYS A 46 41.93 -11.60 -13.96
N GLY A 47 40.89 -10.85 -14.32
CA GLY A 47 39.56 -11.40 -14.61
C GLY A 47 38.84 -11.97 -13.39
N GLN A 48 39.26 -11.63 -12.17
CA GLN A 48 38.60 -12.02 -10.92
C GLN A 48 37.49 -11.02 -10.57
N PHE A 49 36.50 -10.90 -11.46
CA PHE A 49 35.49 -9.84 -11.46
C PHE A 49 34.65 -9.79 -10.18
N GLU A 50 34.10 -10.92 -9.73
CA GLU A 50 33.25 -11.00 -8.54
C GLU A 50 34.04 -10.62 -7.28
N ARG A 51 35.29 -11.07 -7.19
CA ARG A 51 36.19 -10.74 -6.09
C ARG A 51 36.59 -9.27 -6.10
N ALA A 52 36.83 -8.70 -7.29
CA ALA A 52 37.19 -7.28 -7.43
C ALA A 52 36.08 -6.38 -6.90
N VAL A 53 34.82 -6.67 -7.28
CA VAL A 53 33.66 -5.93 -6.77
C VAL A 53 33.50 -6.14 -5.26
N ALA A 54 33.63 -7.38 -4.77
CA ALA A 54 33.51 -7.65 -3.34
C ALA A 54 34.58 -6.91 -2.53
N ALA A 55 35.82 -6.85 -3.02
CA ALA A 55 36.90 -6.11 -2.37
C ALA A 55 36.61 -4.61 -2.27
N LEU A 56 36.01 -3.99 -3.30
CA LEU A 56 35.57 -2.60 -3.22
C LEU A 56 34.39 -2.42 -2.25
N TRP A 57 33.48 -3.39 -2.20
CA TRP A 57 32.28 -3.32 -1.35
C TRP A 57 32.58 -3.43 0.16
N GLU A 58 33.72 -4.02 0.53
CA GLU A 58 34.13 -4.13 1.93
C GLU A 58 34.49 -2.78 2.58
N HIS A 59 34.72 -1.73 1.77
CA HIS A 59 35.09 -0.40 2.23
C HIS A 59 33.99 0.63 1.92
N PRO A 60 33.47 1.35 2.93
CA PRO A 60 32.43 2.38 2.73
C PRO A 60 32.79 3.47 1.72
N GLU A 61 34.08 3.81 1.63
CA GLU A 61 34.61 4.83 0.71
C GLU A 61 34.51 4.42 -0.76
N THR A 62 34.39 3.12 -1.05
CA THR A 62 34.36 2.58 -2.42
C THR A 62 33.08 1.81 -2.75
N GLU A 63 32.03 1.93 -1.91
CA GLU A 63 30.74 1.26 -2.13
C GLU A 63 30.09 1.70 -3.45
N VAL A 64 30.23 2.98 -3.81
CA VAL A 64 29.68 3.55 -5.05
C VAL A 64 30.36 2.92 -6.26
N GLU A 65 31.69 2.88 -6.27
CA GLU A 65 32.51 2.28 -7.32
C GLU A 65 32.20 0.79 -7.46
N ALA A 66 32.06 0.06 -6.34
CA ALA A 66 31.71 -1.36 -6.34
C ALA A 66 30.39 -1.62 -7.09
N VAL A 67 29.35 -0.84 -6.78
CA VAL A 67 28.02 -0.99 -7.38
C VAL A 67 28.07 -0.70 -8.88
N HIS A 68 28.67 0.42 -9.29
CA HIS A 68 28.72 0.80 -10.70
C HIS A 68 29.62 -0.12 -11.52
N LEU A 69 30.73 -0.61 -10.95
CA LEU A 69 31.56 -1.63 -11.58
C LEU A 69 30.79 -2.94 -11.76
N ALA A 70 30.03 -3.39 -10.76
CA ALA A 70 29.20 -4.58 -10.87
C ALA A 70 28.19 -4.48 -12.02
N ILE A 71 27.53 -3.32 -12.16
CA ILE A 71 26.57 -3.05 -13.23
C ILE A 71 27.27 -3.10 -14.60
N ALA A 72 28.43 -2.46 -14.74
CA ALA A 72 29.19 -2.48 -15.97
C ALA A 72 29.63 -3.91 -16.36
N LEU A 73 30.12 -4.69 -15.40
CA LEU A 73 30.51 -6.09 -15.61
C LEU A 73 29.31 -6.95 -16.00
N ALA A 74 28.15 -6.76 -15.36
CA ALA A 74 26.92 -7.46 -15.72
C ALA A 74 26.46 -7.09 -17.14
N TYR A 75 26.52 -5.81 -17.52
CA TYR A 75 26.17 -5.34 -18.86
C TYR A 75 27.03 -5.98 -19.96
N HIS A 76 28.32 -6.20 -19.68
CA HIS A 76 29.24 -6.86 -20.61
C HIS A 76 29.26 -8.40 -20.50
N GLY A 77 28.42 -9.02 -19.66
CA GLY A 77 28.37 -10.47 -19.48
C GLY A 77 29.59 -11.06 -18.77
N LEU A 78 30.33 -10.26 -18.01
CA LEU A 78 31.56 -10.64 -17.32
C LEU A 78 31.33 -11.04 -15.85
N LEU A 79 30.11 -10.84 -15.33
CA LEU A 79 29.77 -11.09 -13.93
C LEU A 79 28.90 -12.34 -13.80
N ARG A 80 29.38 -13.36 -13.07
CA ARG A 80 28.57 -14.52 -12.68
C ARG A 80 27.72 -14.18 -11.46
N VAL A 81 26.43 -14.53 -11.51
CA VAL A 81 25.52 -14.39 -10.36
C VAL A 81 25.19 -15.78 -9.78
N PRO A 82 24.99 -15.89 -8.46
CA PRO A 82 24.62 -17.16 -7.83
C PRO A 82 23.14 -17.48 -8.08
N SER A 83 22.78 -18.75 -7.93
CA SER A 83 21.38 -19.13 -7.72
C SER A 83 20.88 -18.60 -6.37
N ARG A 84 19.56 -18.55 -6.18
CA ARG A 84 18.95 -18.15 -4.92
C ARG A 84 19.38 -19.05 -3.76
N ALA A 85 19.62 -20.34 -4.01
CA ALA A 85 20.10 -21.29 -3.02
C ALA A 85 21.57 -21.05 -2.61
N GLU A 86 22.37 -20.43 -3.47
CA GLU A 86 23.78 -20.09 -3.23
C GLU A 86 23.98 -18.67 -2.68
N THR A 87 22.89 -17.92 -2.51
CA THR A 87 22.92 -16.53 -2.05
C THR A 87 22.90 -16.43 -0.53
N ASN A 88 23.68 -15.49 0.02
CA ASN A 88 23.67 -15.14 1.43
C ASN A 88 23.27 -13.66 1.59
N ASP A 89 22.53 -13.34 2.66
CA ASP A 89 22.09 -11.99 2.97
C ASP A 89 23.20 -11.09 3.55
N THR A 90 24.25 -11.69 4.13
CA THR A 90 25.32 -10.94 4.81
C THR A 90 26.40 -10.45 3.85
N THR A 91 26.90 -11.32 2.98
CA THR A 91 27.99 -11.03 2.05
C THR A 91 27.56 -11.25 0.60
N PRO A 92 27.76 -10.28 -0.31
CA PRO A 92 27.36 -10.43 -1.70
C PRO A 92 28.23 -11.44 -2.47
N LEU A 93 29.44 -11.77 -1.99
CA LEU A 93 30.32 -12.75 -2.63
C LEU A 93 29.98 -14.18 -2.17
N SER A 94 29.81 -15.08 -3.14
CA SER A 94 29.67 -16.53 -2.93
C SER A 94 30.90 -17.25 -3.49
N LEU A 95 31.48 -18.14 -2.67
CA LEU A 95 32.65 -18.94 -3.00
C LEU A 95 32.31 -20.44 -2.90
N PRO A 96 31.63 -21.01 -3.91
CA PRO A 96 31.27 -22.42 -3.90
C PRO A 96 32.53 -23.30 -3.90
N THR A 97 32.48 -24.43 -3.20
CA THR A 97 33.62 -25.37 -3.08
C THR A 97 34.04 -25.95 -4.43
N ASN A 98 33.08 -26.20 -5.31
CA ASN A 98 33.29 -26.81 -6.62
C ASN A 98 32.84 -25.90 -7.77
N GLY A 99 33.10 -24.60 -7.69
CA GLY A 99 32.73 -23.66 -8.75
C GLY A 99 33.51 -22.35 -8.72
N PRO A 100 33.40 -21.55 -9.79
CA PRO A 100 33.94 -20.20 -9.79
C PRO A 100 33.21 -19.31 -8.76
N PRO A 101 33.80 -18.19 -8.34
CA PRO A 101 33.10 -17.18 -7.54
C PRO A 101 31.80 -16.71 -8.19
N ALA A 102 30.88 -16.20 -7.38
CA ALA A 102 29.64 -15.56 -7.82
C ALA A 102 29.39 -14.30 -7.00
N LEU A 103 28.78 -13.28 -7.63
CA LEU A 103 28.36 -12.07 -6.93
C LEU A 103 26.83 -11.94 -6.94
N ALA A 104 26.22 -11.88 -5.77
CA ALA A 104 24.78 -11.63 -5.59
C ALA A 104 24.44 -10.18 -5.93
N LEU A 105 24.27 -9.91 -7.23
CA LEU A 105 23.98 -8.58 -7.77
C LEU A 105 22.72 -7.96 -7.14
N SER A 106 21.66 -8.76 -6.95
CA SER A 106 20.42 -8.30 -6.31
C SER A 106 20.64 -7.83 -4.87
N THR A 107 21.43 -8.57 -4.07
CA THR A 107 21.78 -8.19 -2.69
C THR A 107 22.63 -6.92 -2.65
N LEU A 108 23.61 -6.81 -3.55
CA LEU A 108 24.46 -5.61 -3.67
C LEU A 108 23.62 -4.36 -3.98
N ILE A 109 22.80 -4.45 -5.04
CA ILE A 109 21.92 -3.36 -5.47
C ILE A 109 20.95 -2.97 -4.36
N TRP A 110 20.30 -3.96 -3.72
CA TRP A 110 19.38 -3.67 -2.62
C TRP A 110 20.05 -2.94 -1.46
N ARG A 111 21.25 -3.38 -1.04
CA ARG A 111 21.99 -2.75 0.06
C ARG A 111 22.41 -1.31 -0.24
N TYR A 112 22.64 -1.00 -1.51
CA TYR A 112 22.91 0.36 -1.96
C TYR A 112 21.64 1.21 -1.96
N VAL A 113 20.59 0.78 -2.66
CA VAL A 113 19.37 1.60 -2.85
C VAL A 113 18.54 1.76 -1.58
N ARG A 114 18.59 0.81 -0.64
CA ARG A 114 17.82 0.90 0.62
C ARG A 114 18.13 2.15 1.44
N GLN A 115 19.28 2.77 1.22
CA GLN A 115 19.72 3.97 1.91
C GLN A 115 18.89 5.20 1.52
N PHE A 116 18.38 5.23 0.27
CA PHE A 116 17.64 6.37 -0.28
C PHE A 116 16.25 6.01 -0.80
N VAL A 117 15.84 4.73 -0.82
CA VAL A 117 14.56 4.26 -1.38
C VAL A 117 13.31 5.02 -0.90
N LYS A 118 13.31 5.50 0.34
CA LYS A 118 12.18 6.25 0.90
C LYS A 118 12.02 7.63 0.25
N MET A 119 13.14 8.26 -0.10
CA MET A 119 13.20 9.61 -0.66
C MET A 119 13.20 9.57 -2.20
N ASP A 120 13.98 8.66 -2.79
CA ASP A 120 14.25 8.59 -4.23
C ASP A 120 13.93 7.20 -4.79
N ALA A 121 12.67 6.80 -4.66
CA ALA A 121 12.19 5.50 -5.14
C ALA A 121 12.38 5.31 -6.65
N LYS A 122 12.27 6.39 -7.43
CA LYS A 122 12.48 6.37 -8.88
C LYS A 122 13.89 5.94 -9.25
N GLU A 123 14.90 6.51 -8.59
CA GLU A 123 16.30 6.15 -8.79
C GLU A 123 16.55 4.72 -8.33
N ALA A 124 15.96 4.30 -7.21
CA ALA A 124 16.07 2.92 -6.73
C ALA A 124 15.53 1.90 -7.77
N ILE A 125 14.44 2.21 -8.48
CA ILE A 125 13.91 1.36 -9.56
C ILE A 125 14.88 1.26 -10.74
N GLN A 126 15.59 2.34 -11.09
CA GLN A 126 16.59 2.31 -12.17
C GLN A 126 17.71 1.32 -11.84
N TYR A 127 18.26 1.39 -10.61
CA TYR A 127 19.26 0.44 -10.13
C TYR A 127 18.71 -0.99 -10.06
N VAL A 128 17.49 -1.20 -9.55
CA VAL A 128 16.90 -2.56 -9.51
C VAL A 128 16.68 -3.13 -10.91
N SER A 129 16.40 -2.30 -11.91
CA SER A 129 16.25 -2.73 -13.30
C SER A 129 17.53 -3.31 -13.88
N THR A 130 18.72 -2.94 -13.37
CA THR A 130 20.00 -3.49 -13.84
C THR A 130 20.23 -4.93 -13.40
N ILE A 131 19.48 -5.45 -12.42
CA ILE A 131 19.56 -6.87 -12.02
C ILE A 131 19.17 -7.77 -13.19
N CYS A 132 18.25 -7.31 -14.05
CA CYS A 132 17.81 -8.03 -15.25
C CYS A 132 18.86 -8.07 -16.37
N LEU A 133 20.04 -7.44 -16.21
CA LEU A 133 21.19 -7.63 -17.10
C LEU A 133 21.67 -9.08 -17.08
N SER A 134 21.50 -9.79 -15.96
CA SER A 134 21.88 -11.20 -15.81
C SER A 134 20.74 -12.17 -16.13
N ALA A 135 19.68 -11.72 -16.81
CA ALA A 135 18.51 -12.54 -17.13
C ALA A 135 18.79 -13.69 -18.13
N ASP A 136 19.90 -13.61 -18.85
CA ASP A 136 20.36 -14.60 -19.83
C ASP A 136 21.21 -15.72 -19.22
N GLN A 137 21.53 -15.66 -17.91
CA GLN A 137 22.29 -16.71 -17.26
C GLN A 137 21.52 -18.04 -17.24
N GLY A 138 22.23 -19.11 -17.61
CA GLY A 138 21.67 -20.45 -17.78
C GLY A 138 21.20 -21.13 -16.49
N SER A 139 20.73 -22.37 -16.63
CA SER A 139 20.33 -23.23 -15.51
C SER A 139 19.22 -22.66 -14.60
N GLY A 140 18.40 -21.74 -15.11
CA GLY A 140 17.31 -21.10 -14.38
C GLY A 140 17.73 -19.89 -13.53
N VAL A 141 19.03 -19.62 -13.38
CA VAL A 141 19.55 -18.51 -12.57
C VAL A 141 19.07 -17.16 -13.10
N GLY A 142 19.09 -16.96 -14.43
CA GLY A 142 18.61 -15.71 -15.03
C GLY A 142 17.13 -15.42 -14.72
N LYS A 143 16.29 -16.45 -14.66
CA LYS A 143 14.88 -16.32 -14.24
C LYS A 143 14.77 -15.92 -12.77
N GLU A 144 15.57 -16.52 -11.89
CA GLU A 144 15.60 -16.15 -10.48
C GLU A 144 16.05 -14.69 -10.27
N GLN A 145 16.98 -14.18 -11.09
CA GLN A 145 17.39 -12.77 -11.05
C GLN A 145 16.24 -11.84 -11.44
N VAL A 146 15.48 -12.18 -12.48
CA VAL A 146 14.28 -11.41 -12.89
C VAL A 146 13.22 -11.42 -11.79
N GLU A 147 12.92 -12.58 -11.21
CA GLU A 147 11.95 -12.69 -10.11
C GLU A 147 12.39 -11.87 -8.88
N SER A 148 13.70 -11.88 -8.58
CA SER A 148 14.28 -11.10 -7.48
C SER A 148 14.21 -9.59 -7.77
N ALA A 149 14.41 -9.17 -9.03
CA ALA A 149 14.21 -7.77 -9.42
C ALA A 149 12.74 -7.36 -9.17
N TRP A 150 11.77 -8.19 -9.56
CA TRP A 150 10.36 -7.91 -9.28
C TRP A 150 10.05 -7.86 -7.78
N ASP A 151 10.63 -8.75 -6.96
CA ASP A 151 10.51 -8.70 -5.49
C ASP A 151 10.99 -7.35 -4.94
N LEU A 152 12.13 -6.87 -5.43
CA LEU A 152 12.68 -5.57 -5.01
C LEU A 152 11.83 -4.39 -5.50
N VAL A 153 11.28 -4.44 -6.72
CA VAL A 153 10.34 -3.42 -7.21
C VAL A 153 9.12 -3.34 -6.28
N ARG A 154 8.50 -4.47 -5.93
CA ARG A 154 7.37 -4.51 -4.98
C ARG A 154 7.75 -3.93 -3.62
N ARG A 155 8.94 -4.30 -3.12
CA ARG A 155 9.48 -3.78 -1.86
C ARG A 155 9.70 -2.27 -1.90
N ILE A 156 10.17 -1.72 -3.02
CA ILE A 156 10.34 -0.28 -3.22
C ILE A 156 8.98 0.43 -3.18
N ILE A 157 7.97 -0.07 -3.90
CA ILE A 157 6.61 0.49 -3.89
C ILE A 157 6.06 0.59 -2.47
N VAL A 158 6.27 -0.46 -1.65
CA VAL A 158 5.80 -0.53 -0.26
C VAL A 158 6.65 0.31 0.69
N LEU A 159 7.90 0.66 0.37
CA LEU A 159 8.76 1.46 1.27
C LEU A 159 8.74 2.96 0.95
N ALA A 160 8.51 3.32 -0.31
CA ALA A 160 8.45 4.70 -0.78
C ALA A 160 7.45 5.54 0.03
N ASN A 161 7.76 6.81 0.23
CA ASN A 161 6.86 7.73 0.93
C ASN A 161 5.61 8.00 0.07
N PRO A 162 4.41 8.01 0.65
CA PRO A 162 3.19 8.31 -0.09
C PRO A 162 3.18 9.76 -0.58
N GLY A 163 2.40 10.03 -1.64
CA GLY A 163 2.24 11.36 -2.22
C GLY A 163 2.47 11.38 -3.73
N ALA A 164 2.69 12.57 -4.29
CA ALA A 164 2.81 12.76 -5.74
C ALA A 164 3.96 11.94 -6.36
N ALA A 165 5.13 11.90 -5.71
CA ALA A 165 6.28 11.11 -6.18
C ALA A 165 5.96 9.60 -6.23
N TRP A 166 5.14 9.10 -5.31
CA TRP A 166 4.68 7.70 -5.32
C TRP A 166 3.69 7.45 -6.47
N GLU A 167 2.79 8.39 -6.73
CA GLU A 167 1.86 8.29 -7.87
C GLU A 167 2.59 8.36 -9.22
N GLU A 168 3.63 9.19 -9.34
CA GLU A 168 4.51 9.19 -10.52
C GLU A 168 5.28 7.87 -10.68
N LEU A 169 5.60 7.19 -9.57
CA LEU A 169 6.29 5.91 -9.57
C LEU A 169 5.39 4.79 -10.12
N VAL A 170 4.19 4.61 -9.54
CA VAL A 170 3.29 3.47 -9.87
C VAL A 170 2.28 3.77 -10.97
N GLY A 171 1.96 5.04 -11.20
CA GLY A 171 0.91 5.50 -12.08
C GLY A 171 -0.33 5.94 -11.30
N GLY A 172 -1.32 6.47 -12.02
CA GLY A 172 -2.52 7.00 -11.40
C GLY A 172 -3.61 7.35 -12.39
N PHE A 173 -4.60 8.09 -11.90
CA PHE A 173 -5.70 8.63 -12.69
C PHE A 173 -5.70 10.14 -12.55
N ARG A 174 -5.83 10.85 -13.67
CA ARG A 174 -6.03 12.30 -13.69
C ARG A 174 -7.46 12.64 -13.24
N PRO A 175 -7.76 13.92 -12.90
CA PRO A 175 -9.10 14.34 -12.51
C PRO A 175 -10.20 14.06 -13.56
N ASP A 176 -9.82 14.02 -14.84
CA ASP A 176 -10.69 13.65 -15.96
C ASP A 176 -11.00 12.14 -16.01
N GLY A 177 -10.30 11.32 -15.23
CA GLY A 177 -10.41 9.86 -15.19
C GLY A 177 -9.45 9.16 -16.16
N THR A 178 -8.58 9.88 -16.87
CA THR A 178 -7.59 9.25 -17.75
C THR A 178 -6.47 8.62 -16.93
N LYS A 179 -6.17 7.35 -17.21
CA LYS A 179 -5.01 6.66 -16.61
C LYS A 179 -3.73 7.28 -17.15
N PHE A 180 -2.73 7.42 -16.29
CA PHE A 180 -1.35 7.70 -16.70
C PHE A 180 -0.42 6.60 -16.19
N SER A 181 0.54 6.21 -17.04
CA SER A 181 1.53 5.19 -16.74
C SER A 181 2.62 5.77 -15.82
N GLY A 182 2.91 5.05 -14.74
CA GLY A 182 4.00 5.40 -13.84
C GLY A 182 5.38 5.05 -14.41
N PHE A 183 6.42 5.45 -13.70
CA PHE A 183 7.80 5.15 -14.06
C PHE A 183 8.08 3.65 -14.14
N ILE A 184 7.51 2.82 -13.26
CA ILE A 184 7.76 1.37 -13.28
C ILE A 184 7.21 0.72 -14.55
N GLU A 185 6.06 1.18 -15.04
CA GLU A 185 5.48 0.70 -16.31
C GLU A 185 6.37 1.08 -17.50
N GLN A 186 7.03 2.24 -17.47
CA GLN A 186 8.01 2.65 -18.47
C GLN A 186 9.27 1.76 -18.44
N CYS A 187 9.65 1.27 -17.26
CA CYS A 187 10.75 0.31 -17.08
C CYS A 187 10.36 -1.15 -17.37
N ALA A 188 9.09 -1.45 -17.67
CA ALA A 188 8.61 -2.83 -17.85
C ALA A 188 9.45 -3.67 -18.85
N PRO A 189 9.89 -3.13 -20.01
CA PRO A 189 10.77 -3.88 -20.92
C PRO A 189 12.13 -4.25 -20.31
N LEU A 190 12.69 -3.38 -19.46
CA LEU A 190 13.96 -3.65 -18.76
C LEU A 190 13.77 -4.71 -17.67
N LEU A 191 12.59 -4.71 -17.02
CA LEU A 191 12.19 -5.69 -16.03
C LEU A 191 11.75 -7.03 -16.64
N LYS A 192 11.90 -7.23 -17.96
CA LYS A 192 11.51 -8.45 -18.68
C LYS A 192 10.03 -8.82 -18.52
N LEU A 193 9.18 -7.82 -18.31
CA LEU A 193 7.73 -8.00 -18.27
C LEU A 193 7.20 -8.02 -19.70
N SER A 194 6.46 -9.07 -20.04
CA SER A 194 6.12 -9.35 -21.44
C SER A 194 4.94 -8.51 -21.95
N ASP A 195 3.97 -8.25 -21.08
CA ASP A 195 2.76 -7.52 -21.41
C ASP A 195 2.15 -6.84 -20.18
N LEU A 196 1.05 -6.09 -20.41
CA LEU A 196 0.33 -5.39 -19.35
C LEU A 196 -0.28 -6.36 -18.32
N LYS A 197 -0.66 -7.58 -18.73
CA LYS A 197 -1.24 -8.57 -17.83
C LYS A 197 -0.20 -9.09 -16.84
N ASP A 198 1.01 -9.32 -17.32
CA ASP A 198 2.16 -9.72 -16.51
C ASP A 198 2.57 -8.59 -15.56
N TYR A 199 2.64 -7.34 -16.04
CA TYR A 199 2.85 -6.18 -15.17
C TYR A 199 1.80 -6.08 -14.05
N ASN A 200 0.51 -6.22 -14.39
CA ASN A 200 -0.56 -6.17 -13.41
C ASN A 200 -0.44 -7.30 -12.36
N ASN A 201 -0.17 -8.53 -12.79
CA ASN A 201 -0.11 -9.70 -11.92
C ASN A 201 1.15 -9.73 -11.05
N GLN A 202 2.32 -9.43 -11.62
CA GLN A 202 3.60 -9.55 -10.92
C GLN A 202 3.90 -8.30 -10.10
N ILE A 203 3.55 -7.11 -10.59
CA ILE A 203 3.89 -5.85 -9.92
C ILE A 203 2.68 -5.32 -9.15
N LEU A 204 1.60 -4.93 -9.82
CA LEU A 204 0.52 -4.18 -9.17
C LEU A 204 -0.23 -4.98 -8.10
N ILE A 205 -0.80 -6.15 -8.45
CA ILE A 205 -1.63 -6.96 -7.54
C ILE A 205 -0.82 -7.43 -6.33
N ARG A 206 0.40 -7.95 -6.56
CA ARG A 206 1.27 -8.39 -5.46
C ARG A 206 1.75 -7.24 -4.59
N SER A 207 2.06 -6.07 -5.18
CA SER A 207 2.38 -4.87 -4.38
C SER A 207 1.18 -4.38 -3.57
N ALA A 208 -0.03 -4.51 -4.09
CA ALA A 208 -1.26 -4.16 -3.38
C ALA A 208 -1.45 -5.06 -2.15
N GLN A 209 -1.27 -6.37 -2.31
CA GLN A 209 -1.30 -7.35 -1.22
C GLN A 209 -0.24 -7.05 -0.16
N SER A 210 1.02 -6.82 -0.56
CA SER A 210 2.08 -6.44 0.38
C SER A 210 1.82 -5.09 1.06
N SER A 211 1.20 -4.13 0.36
CA SER A 211 0.79 -2.85 0.97
C SER A 211 -0.30 -3.06 2.03
N GLU A 212 -1.26 -3.94 1.77
CA GLU A 212 -2.29 -4.31 2.74
C GLU A 212 -1.70 -4.99 3.99
N GLU A 213 -0.78 -5.93 3.82
CA GLU A 213 -0.04 -6.57 4.92
C GLU A 213 0.75 -5.56 5.77
N ASN A 214 1.25 -4.49 5.14
CA ASN A 214 1.99 -3.41 5.80
C ASN A 214 1.07 -2.27 6.29
N SER A 215 -0.24 -2.50 6.39
CA SER A 215 -1.23 -1.50 6.84
C SER A 215 -1.27 -0.20 6.00
N ARG A 216 -0.79 -0.26 4.76
CA ARG A 216 -0.84 0.84 3.77
C ARG A 216 -2.08 0.71 2.89
N THR A 217 -3.25 0.85 3.51
CA THR A 217 -4.53 0.52 2.88
C THR A 217 -4.88 1.43 1.71
N ALA A 218 -4.59 2.73 1.80
CA ALA A 218 -4.87 3.68 0.72
C ALA A 218 -4.06 3.36 -0.55
N GLU A 219 -2.77 3.04 -0.39
CA GLU A 219 -1.88 2.64 -1.47
C GLU A 219 -2.31 1.29 -2.06
N ALA A 220 -2.68 0.31 -1.24
CA ALA A 220 -3.21 -0.97 -1.70
C ALA A 220 -4.44 -0.80 -2.59
N ILE A 221 -5.40 0.04 -2.18
CA ILE A 221 -6.61 0.36 -2.96
C ILE A 221 -6.24 1.00 -4.31
N LYS A 222 -5.30 1.96 -4.31
CA LYS A 222 -4.83 2.60 -5.55
C LYS A 222 -4.18 1.59 -6.50
N LEU A 223 -3.36 0.66 -5.98
CA LEU A 223 -2.71 -0.37 -6.79
C LEU A 223 -3.72 -1.38 -7.38
N PHE A 224 -4.72 -1.82 -6.61
CA PHE A 224 -5.80 -2.66 -7.15
C PHE A 224 -6.62 -1.94 -8.23
N ASN A 225 -6.87 -0.64 -8.05
CA ASN A 225 -7.56 0.19 -9.04
C ASN A 225 -6.74 0.30 -10.35
N LEU A 226 -5.42 0.50 -10.25
CA LEU A 226 -4.52 0.53 -11.41
C LEU A 226 -4.47 -0.81 -12.16
N ALA A 227 -4.61 -1.92 -11.43
CA ALA A 227 -4.69 -3.28 -11.98
C ALA A 227 -6.05 -3.60 -12.62
N GLY A 228 -7.07 -2.75 -12.41
CA GLY A 228 -8.42 -2.93 -12.94
C GLY A 228 -9.28 -3.92 -12.16
N ASP A 229 -8.90 -4.30 -10.94
CA ASP A 229 -9.69 -5.19 -10.08
C ASP A 229 -10.73 -4.40 -9.27
N TYR A 230 -11.78 -3.95 -9.96
CA TYR A 230 -12.76 -3.03 -9.40
C TYR A 230 -13.54 -3.62 -8.21
N ASN A 231 -13.79 -4.94 -8.20
CA ASN A 231 -14.54 -5.59 -7.12
C ASN A 231 -13.72 -5.64 -5.83
N THR A 232 -12.44 -5.98 -5.93
CA THR A 232 -11.51 -5.95 -4.79
C THR A 232 -11.35 -4.52 -4.28
N VAL A 233 -11.25 -3.53 -5.16
CA VAL A 233 -11.19 -2.11 -4.77
C VAL A 233 -12.39 -1.71 -3.92
N ILE A 234 -13.62 -1.99 -4.37
CA ILE A 234 -14.83 -1.64 -3.62
C ILE A 234 -14.90 -2.38 -2.29
N SER A 235 -14.49 -3.65 -2.25
CA SER A 235 -14.46 -4.45 -1.03
C SER A 235 -13.45 -3.90 -0.01
N CYS A 236 -12.24 -3.55 -0.47
CA CYS A 236 -11.21 -2.92 0.35
C CYS A 236 -11.66 -1.54 0.84
N LEU A 237 -12.30 -0.73 0.00
CA LEU A 237 -12.86 0.57 0.38
C LEU A 237 -13.94 0.43 1.46
N ALA A 238 -14.87 -0.51 1.31
CA ALA A 238 -15.92 -0.74 2.29
C ALA A 238 -15.31 -1.13 3.65
N ARG A 239 -14.34 -2.05 3.65
CA ARG A 239 -13.62 -2.46 4.86
C ARG A 239 -12.84 -1.31 5.49
N ALA A 240 -12.10 -0.54 4.68
CA ALA A 240 -11.28 0.58 5.13
C ALA A 240 -12.13 1.68 5.77
N LEU A 241 -13.18 2.13 5.09
CA LEU A 241 -14.13 3.11 5.61
C LEU A 241 -14.86 2.59 6.85
N GLY A 242 -15.26 1.32 6.83
CA GLY A 242 -15.88 0.68 7.99
C GLY A 242 -14.95 0.57 9.19
N ASN A 243 -13.62 0.54 9.01
CA ASN A 243 -12.64 0.55 10.09
C ASN A 243 -12.37 1.99 10.57
N SER A 244 -12.40 2.97 9.67
CA SER A 244 -12.05 4.36 9.99
C SER A 244 -13.23 5.20 10.48
N ILE A 245 -14.47 4.70 10.40
CA ILE A 245 -15.65 5.54 10.59
C ILE A 245 -15.75 6.21 11.95
N THR A 246 -15.28 5.53 13.00
CA THR A 246 -15.30 6.04 14.38
C THR A 246 -14.08 6.89 14.71
N LEU A 247 -13.12 7.01 13.78
CA LEU A 247 -11.93 7.83 13.99
C LEU A 247 -12.31 9.32 13.94
N PRO A 248 -11.63 10.17 14.72
CA PRO A 248 -11.86 11.61 14.68
C PRO A 248 -11.55 12.20 13.31
N ASN A 249 -12.21 13.32 12.97
CA ASN A 249 -11.96 14.01 11.71
C ASN A 249 -10.53 14.54 11.58
N THR A 250 -9.74 14.60 12.65
CA THR A 250 -8.32 14.99 12.60
C THR A 250 -7.40 13.88 12.12
N ASP A 251 -7.89 12.64 11.97
CA ASP A 251 -7.09 11.52 11.50
C ASP A 251 -6.81 11.64 9.99
N GLU A 252 -5.54 11.85 9.63
CA GLU A 252 -5.12 12.04 8.24
C GLU A 252 -5.35 10.81 7.37
N ASN A 253 -5.21 9.61 7.95
CA ASN A 253 -5.38 8.35 7.21
C ASN A 253 -6.85 8.12 6.86
N ALA A 254 -7.77 8.35 7.82
CA ALA A 254 -9.21 8.30 7.57
C ALA A 254 -9.62 9.26 6.44
N ARG A 255 -9.15 10.52 6.50
CA ARG A 255 -9.40 11.51 5.44
C ARG A 255 -8.85 11.09 4.08
N ASN A 256 -7.66 10.50 4.05
CA ASN A 256 -7.07 10.00 2.80
C ASN A 256 -7.88 8.84 2.20
N ILE A 257 -8.40 7.93 3.03
CA ILE A 257 -9.29 6.85 2.60
C ILE A 257 -10.59 7.43 2.03
N GLU A 258 -11.22 8.39 2.73
CA GLU A 258 -12.46 9.05 2.29
C GLU A 258 -12.28 9.78 0.95
N LYS A 259 -11.20 10.56 0.82
CA LYS A 259 -10.85 11.25 -0.43
C LYS A 259 -10.66 10.25 -1.57
N THR A 260 -9.87 9.20 -1.35
CA THR A 260 -9.61 8.14 -2.34
C THR A 260 -10.91 7.44 -2.73
N ALA A 261 -11.78 7.13 -1.76
CA ALA A 261 -13.08 6.52 -2.01
C ALA A 261 -13.97 7.39 -2.91
N GLY A 262 -14.06 8.69 -2.60
CA GLY A 262 -14.85 9.64 -3.37
C GLY A 262 -14.36 9.79 -4.82
N GLU A 263 -13.04 9.86 -5.03
CA GLU A 263 -12.43 9.92 -6.37
C GLU A 263 -12.73 8.66 -7.19
N ILE A 264 -12.52 7.48 -6.60
CA ILE A 264 -12.76 6.19 -7.26
C ILE A 264 -14.24 6.00 -7.60
N LEU A 265 -15.16 6.29 -6.67
CA LEU A 265 -16.60 6.13 -6.90
C LEU A 265 -17.11 7.03 -8.03
N ARG A 266 -16.69 8.29 -8.07
CA ARG A 266 -17.04 9.22 -9.16
C ARG A 266 -16.56 8.71 -10.52
N HIS A 267 -15.38 8.09 -10.56
CA HIS A 267 -14.85 7.52 -11.79
C HIS A 267 -15.62 6.26 -12.22
N TYR A 268 -15.90 5.35 -11.29
CA TYR A 268 -16.63 4.11 -11.56
C TYR A 268 -18.08 4.37 -11.99
N GLU A 269 -18.72 5.39 -11.41
CA GLU A 269 -20.07 5.81 -11.81
C GLU A 269 -20.11 6.26 -13.27
N ARG A 270 -19.16 7.09 -13.71
CA ARG A 270 -19.06 7.51 -15.13
C ARG A 270 -18.84 6.34 -16.09
N MET A 271 -18.14 5.29 -15.63
CA MET A 271 -17.84 4.10 -16.44
C MET A 271 -18.88 2.98 -16.30
N ASN A 272 -19.91 3.16 -15.45
CA ASN A 272 -20.87 2.13 -15.08
C ASN A 272 -20.20 0.81 -14.62
N ARG A 273 -19.19 0.91 -13.73
CA ARG A 273 -18.40 -0.22 -13.19
C ARG A 273 -18.69 -0.45 -11.70
N ALA A 274 -18.40 -1.67 -11.24
CA ALA A 274 -18.41 -2.09 -9.83
C ALA A 274 -19.75 -1.83 -9.10
N THR A 275 -20.87 -2.18 -9.74
CA THR A 275 -22.20 -2.13 -9.13
C THR A 275 -22.37 -3.24 -8.09
N GLY A 276 -23.09 -3.01 -7.00
CA GLY A 276 -23.39 -4.04 -6.01
C GLY A 276 -23.59 -3.49 -4.60
N LYS A 277 -23.89 -4.40 -3.66
CA LYS A 277 -24.17 -4.06 -2.26
C LYS A 277 -22.97 -3.38 -1.59
N GLU A 278 -21.76 -3.80 -1.93
CA GLU A 278 -20.51 -3.29 -1.38
C GLU A 278 -20.28 -1.84 -1.82
N ARG A 279 -20.59 -1.50 -3.08
CA ARG A 279 -20.56 -0.11 -3.57
C ARG A 279 -21.56 0.75 -2.79
N ASP A 280 -22.78 0.25 -2.62
CA ASP A 280 -23.80 0.95 -1.85
C ASP A 280 -23.35 1.16 -0.40
N ALA A 281 -22.64 0.19 0.20
CA ALA A 281 -22.05 0.36 1.52
C ALA A 281 -20.98 1.45 1.55
N VAL A 282 -20.06 1.52 0.58
CA VAL A 282 -19.07 2.61 0.50
C VAL A 282 -19.77 3.97 0.42
N VAL A 283 -20.77 4.12 -0.44
CA VAL A 283 -21.55 5.37 -0.57
C VAL A 283 -22.23 5.75 0.75
N LYS A 284 -22.86 4.78 1.42
CA LYS A 284 -23.52 5.00 2.71
C LYS A 284 -22.53 5.39 3.80
N LEU A 285 -21.36 4.73 3.87
CA LEU A 285 -20.31 5.04 4.84
C LEU A 285 -19.76 6.46 4.65
N LEU A 286 -19.55 6.90 3.40
CA LEU A 286 -19.13 8.29 3.13
C LEU A 286 -20.18 9.31 3.57
N LYS A 287 -21.47 9.06 3.31
CA LYS A 287 -22.55 9.92 3.81
C LYS A 287 -22.62 9.95 5.34
N VAL A 288 -22.36 8.84 6.02
CA VAL A 288 -22.29 8.83 7.49
C VAL A 288 -21.15 9.72 7.98
N ARG A 289 -19.99 9.72 7.31
CA ARG A 289 -18.88 10.62 7.64
C ARG A 289 -19.27 12.08 7.45
N GLU A 290 -19.94 12.42 6.36
CA GLU A 290 -20.51 13.76 6.13
C GLU A 290 -21.49 14.17 7.25
N ALA A 291 -22.34 13.24 7.70
CA ALA A 291 -23.25 13.48 8.83
C ALA A 291 -22.50 13.69 10.16
N MET A 292 -21.42 12.94 10.41
CA MET A 292 -20.57 13.14 11.58
C MET A 292 -19.92 14.52 11.58
N GLU A 293 -19.41 14.98 10.44
CA GLU A 293 -18.87 16.34 10.28
C GLU A 293 -19.94 17.41 10.54
N ALA A 294 -21.16 17.23 10.02
CA ALA A 294 -22.28 18.13 10.28
C ALA A 294 -22.64 18.20 11.78
N LYS A 295 -22.62 17.05 12.47
CA LYS A 295 -22.83 16.99 13.92
C LYS A 295 -21.73 17.74 14.68
N ASP A 296 -20.47 17.51 14.35
CA ASP A 296 -19.33 18.17 14.99
C ASP A 296 -19.35 19.70 14.78
N ALA A 297 -19.90 20.14 13.64
CA ALA A 297 -20.15 21.56 13.34
C ALA A 297 -21.40 22.15 14.05
N GLY A 298 -22.14 21.36 14.85
CA GLY A 298 -23.36 21.79 15.52
C GLY A 298 -24.59 21.91 14.61
N GLN A 299 -24.52 21.38 13.39
CA GLN A 299 -25.58 21.43 12.38
C GLN A 299 -26.47 20.19 12.49
N ALA A 300 -27.23 20.10 13.58
CA ALA A 300 -28.06 18.93 13.87
C ALA A 300 -29.13 18.67 12.79
N GLU A 301 -29.70 19.71 12.18
CA GLU A 301 -30.67 19.55 11.08
C GLU A 301 -30.05 18.90 9.84
N LEU A 302 -28.88 19.37 9.42
CA LEU A 302 -28.16 18.81 8.27
C LEU A 302 -27.74 17.37 8.55
N CYS A 303 -27.22 17.09 9.74
CA CYS A 303 -26.90 15.73 10.16
C CYS A 303 -28.10 14.80 10.04
N LEU A 304 -29.28 15.24 10.52
CA LEU A 304 -30.51 14.44 10.44
C LEU A 304 -30.97 14.23 9.00
N GLU A 305 -30.95 15.28 8.18
CA GLU A 305 -31.30 15.20 6.75
C GLU A 305 -30.41 14.21 6.01
N ILE A 306 -29.09 14.29 6.22
CA ILE A 306 -28.14 13.35 5.62
C ILE A 306 -28.48 11.94 6.07
N MET A 307 -28.62 11.67 7.38
CA MET A 307 -28.92 10.33 7.90
C MET A 307 -30.23 9.75 7.37
N GLU A 308 -31.26 10.57 7.18
CA GLU A 308 -32.52 10.16 6.53
C GLU A 308 -32.30 9.76 5.06
N SER A 309 -31.43 10.46 4.33
CA SER A 309 -31.10 10.15 2.93
C SER A 309 -30.32 8.84 2.73
N ILE A 310 -29.70 8.29 3.78
CA ILE A 310 -28.91 7.04 3.71
C ILE A 310 -29.84 5.81 3.70
N ASP A 311 -31.07 5.96 4.21
CA ASP A 311 -32.06 4.88 4.33
C ASP A 311 -31.51 3.65 5.08
N LEU A 312 -30.63 3.85 6.07
CA LEU A 312 -30.15 2.76 6.94
C LEU A 312 -31.13 2.45 8.07
N ILE A 313 -31.77 3.50 8.61
CA ILE A 313 -32.66 3.42 9.76
C ILE A 313 -34.05 3.88 9.30
N PRO A 314 -35.08 3.02 9.39
CA PRO A 314 -36.45 3.38 9.03
C PRO A 314 -37.04 4.35 10.08
N MET A 315 -37.43 5.56 9.65
CA MET A 315 -37.93 6.63 10.54
C MET A 315 -39.38 7.07 10.22
N ASP A 316 -40.10 6.35 9.38
CA ASP A 316 -41.46 6.69 8.96
C ASP A 316 -42.56 6.27 9.95
N GLY A 317 -42.21 5.45 10.93
CA GLY A 317 -43.09 4.90 11.98
C GLY A 317 -44.01 3.77 11.53
N ASP A 318 -43.74 3.18 10.36
CA ASP A 318 -44.39 1.95 9.92
C ASP A 318 -43.68 0.74 10.54
N VAL A 319 -44.30 0.14 11.55
CA VAL A 319 -43.74 -0.98 12.30
C VAL A 319 -43.42 -2.18 11.40
N SER A 320 -44.23 -2.42 10.35
CA SER A 320 -44.00 -3.52 9.40
C SER A 320 -42.72 -3.29 8.59
N LYS A 321 -42.51 -2.07 8.08
CA LYS A 321 -41.27 -1.72 7.38
C LYS A 321 -40.05 -1.74 8.30
N ILE A 322 -40.21 -1.26 9.54
CA ILE A 322 -39.15 -1.29 10.55
C ILE A 322 -38.70 -2.73 10.83
N THR A 323 -39.67 -3.63 11.02
CA THR A 323 -39.42 -5.07 11.26
C THR A 323 -38.68 -5.69 10.09
N ARG A 324 -39.21 -5.50 8.87
CA ARG A 324 -38.59 -5.99 7.64
C ARG A 324 -37.15 -5.48 7.47
N ARG A 325 -36.91 -4.19 7.69
CA ARG A 325 -35.57 -3.62 7.57
C ARG A 325 -34.61 -4.17 8.63
N GLY A 326 -35.11 -4.46 9.84
CA GLY A 326 -34.34 -5.12 10.89
C GLY A 326 -33.92 -6.55 10.53
N GLU A 327 -34.78 -7.28 9.82
CA GLU A 327 -34.45 -8.61 9.30
C GLU A 327 -33.42 -8.54 8.16
N GLU A 328 -33.64 -7.65 7.19
CA GLU A 328 -32.74 -7.40 6.04
C GLU A 328 -31.37 -6.87 6.48
N PHE A 329 -31.23 -6.30 7.68
CA PHE A 329 -29.96 -5.77 8.20
C PHE A 329 -28.85 -6.83 8.22
N ARG A 330 -29.21 -8.11 8.40
CA ARG A 330 -28.26 -9.23 8.44
C ARG A 330 -27.59 -9.51 7.09
N ASP A 331 -28.22 -9.07 6.00
CA ASP A 331 -27.77 -9.27 4.62
C ASP A 331 -27.02 -8.06 4.04
N LEU A 332 -26.80 -7.02 4.85
CA LEU A 332 -25.97 -5.87 4.51
C LEU A 332 -24.47 -6.23 4.56
N PRO A 333 -23.61 -5.52 3.83
CA PRO A 333 -22.16 -5.70 3.96
C PRO A 333 -21.66 -5.56 5.40
N GLU A 334 -20.66 -6.36 5.77
CA GLU A 334 -20.09 -6.43 7.12
C GLU A 334 -19.66 -5.05 7.65
N ALA A 335 -19.10 -4.21 6.76
CA ALA A 335 -18.70 -2.85 7.07
C ALA A 335 -19.84 -1.97 7.61
N LEU A 336 -21.08 -2.19 7.16
CA LEU A 336 -22.26 -1.53 7.73
C LEU A 336 -22.70 -2.22 9.02
N GLN A 337 -22.75 -3.55 9.04
CA GLN A 337 -23.22 -4.30 10.20
C GLN A 337 -22.42 -3.96 11.48
N ARG A 338 -21.10 -3.90 11.36
CA ARG A 338 -20.20 -3.63 12.50
C ARG A 338 -20.36 -2.20 13.06
N ASN A 339 -20.83 -1.27 12.25
CA ASN A 339 -20.99 0.14 12.61
C ASN A 339 -22.42 0.54 12.98
N LEU A 340 -23.30 -0.46 13.20
CA LEU A 340 -24.70 -0.25 13.61
C LEU A 340 -24.83 0.75 14.77
N GLN A 341 -24.02 0.58 15.81
CA GLN A 341 -24.08 1.42 17.01
C GLN A 341 -23.80 2.89 16.68
N THR A 342 -22.78 3.14 15.84
CA THR A 342 -22.40 4.49 15.37
C THR A 342 -23.55 5.15 14.63
N PHE A 343 -24.24 4.43 13.74
CA PHE A 343 -25.35 4.99 12.97
C PHE A 343 -26.54 5.37 13.85
N LEU A 344 -26.86 4.51 14.82
CA LEU A 344 -27.99 4.72 15.72
C LEU A 344 -27.74 5.87 16.69
N THR A 345 -26.57 5.93 17.31
CA THR A 345 -26.22 7.03 18.22
C THR A 345 -26.12 8.35 17.48
N LEU A 346 -25.50 8.38 16.30
CA LEU A 346 -25.42 9.59 15.46
C LEU A 346 -26.81 10.14 15.11
N THR A 347 -27.72 9.27 14.67
CA THR A 347 -29.09 9.66 14.34
C THR A 347 -29.85 10.14 15.56
N MET A 348 -29.72 9.45 16.69
CA MET A 348 -30.41 9.81 17.92
C MET A 348 -29.93 11.14 18.49
N ASP A 349 -28.62 11.39 18.45
CA ASP A 349 -28.03 12.66 18.86
C ASP A 349 -28.50 13.81 17.95
N ALA A 350 -28.61 13.56 16.63
CA ALA A 350 -29.15 14.54 15.69
C ALA A 350 -30.63 14.86 16.00
N LEU A 351 -31.46 13.83 16.23
CA LEU A 351 -32.86 14.01 16.64
C LEU A 351 -32.98 14.82 17.94
N ALA A 352 -32.15 14.50 18.94
CA ALA A 352 -32.14 15.22 20.22
C ALA A 352 -31.72 16.68 20.04
N GLY A 353 -30.67 16.94 19.24
CA GLY A 353 -30.19 18.29 18.95
C GLY A 353 -31.24 19.15 18.24
N VAL A 354 -31.90 18.61 17.20
CA VAL A 354 -33.00 19.31 16.51
C VAL A 354 -34.18 19.54 17.44
N HIS A 355 -34.56 18.54 18.25
CA HIS A 355 -35.64 18.67 19.21
C HIS A 355 -35.39 19.78 20.24
N GLN A 356 -34.20 19.83 20.84
CA GLN A 356 -33.82 20.86 21.81
C GLN A 356 -33.87 22.26 21.19
N LYS A 357 -33.34 22.41 19.97
CA LYS A 357 -33.34 23.69 19.25
C LYS A 357 -34.76 24.19 18.94
N ILE A 358 -35.65 23.30 18.48
CA ILE A 358 -37.05 23.65 18.21
C ILE A 358 -37.79 23.96 19.51
N LYS A 359 -37.58 23.18 20.58
CA LYS A 359 -38.20 23.40 21.90
C LYS A 359 -37.83 24.78 22.46
N GLY A 360 -36.58 25.19 22.32
CA GLY A 360 -36.09 26.53 22.69
C GLY A 360 -36.46 27.67 21.73
N SER A 361 -36.97 27.38 20.53
CA SER A 361 -37.30 28.41 19.54
C SER A 361 -38.61 29.15 19.83
N PHE A 362 -38.69 30.42 19.39
CA PHE A 362 -39.87 31.28 19.48
C PHE A 362 -40.88 31.08 18.32
N VAL A 363 -40.83 29.94 17.62
CA VAL A 363 -41.73 29.63 16.49
C VAL A 363 -43.19 29.49 16.97
N ALA A 364 -44.15 29.88 16.13
CA ALA A 364 -45.58 29.77 16.41
C ALA A 364 -45.98 28.35 16.87
N ASP A 365 -46.80 28.28 17.94
CA ASP A 365 -47.04 27.06 18.71
C ASP A 365 -47.56 25.87 17.88
N ALA A 366 -48.43 26.12 16.88
CA ALA A 366 -49.03 25.05 16.09
C ALA A 366 -48.00 24.31 15.21
N ASN A 367 -47.18 25.04 14.44
CA ASN A 367 -46.15 24.44 13.59
C ASN A 367 -45.07 23.77 14.45
N LYS A 368 -44.71 24.41 15.57
CA LYS A 368 -43.77 23.86 16.54
C LYS A 368 -44.23 22.51 17.06
N GLN A 369 -45.48 22.38 17.50
CA GLN A 369 -46.05 21.12 17.99
C GLN A 369 -46.05 20.02 16.92
N ILE A 370 -46.36 20.36 15.66
CA ILE A 370 -46.33 19.39 14.55
C ILE A 370 -44.90 18.85 14.33
N THR A 371 -43.90 19.72 14.27
CA THR A 371 -42.50 19.30 14.12
C THR A 371 -42.00 18.47 15.30
N LEU A 372 -42.35 18.85 16.54
CA LEU A 372 -41.97 18.08 17.73
C LEU A 372 -42.63 16.69 17.73
N ALA A 373 -43.90 16.59 17.32
CA ALA A 373 -44.58 15.30 17.19
C ALA A 373 -43.93 14.41 16.11
N ALA A 374 -43.48 14.99 14.99
CA ALA A 374 -42.75 14.27 13.95
C ALA A 374 -41.41 13.74 14.47
N LEU A 375 -40.64 14.54 15.21
CA LEU A 375 -39.38 14.11 15.82
C LEU A 375 -39.58 13.00 16.86
N LYS A 376 -40.61 13.09 17.70
CA LYS A 376 -41.00 12.00 18.62
C LYS A 376 -41.32 10.70 17.88
N LYS A 377 -42.02 10.80 16.74
CA LYS A 377 -42.31 9.63 15.88
C LYS A 377 -41.03 9.01 15.31
N LYS A 378 -40.09 9.82 14.82
CA LYS A 378 -38.80 9.35 14.28
C LYS A 378 -37.95 8.66 15.37
N SER A 379 -37.83 9.30 16.54
CA SER A 379 -37.16 8.75 17.73
C SER A 379 -37.72 7.39 18.14
N ARG A 380 -39.05 7.26 18.23
CA ARG A 380 -39.69 5.99 18.56
C ARG A 380 -39.47 4.92 17.50
N SER A 381 -39.43 5.28 16.22
CA SER A 381 -39.14 4.35 15.12
C SER A 381 -37.72 3.79 15.23
N LEU A 382 -36.75 4.65 15.52
CA LEU A 382 -35.36 4.26 15.79
C LEU A 382 -35.28 3.31 16.98
N MET A 383 -36.01 3.59 18.08
CA MET A 383 -36.03 2.70 19.25
C MET A 383 -36.63 1.32 18.96
N ILE A 384 -37.70 1.23 18.16
CA ILE A 384 -38.27 -0.05 17.73
C ILE A 384 -37.25 -0.83 16.89
N PHE A 385 -36.59 -0.16 15.94
CA PHE A 385 -35.54 -0.75 15.11
C PHE A 385 -34.35 -1.25 15.96
N ALA A 386 -33.88 -0.42 16.90
CA ALA A 386 -32.83 -0.77 17.85
C ALA A 386 -33.23 -1.96 18.74
N GLY A 387 -34.50 -2.08 19.10
CA GLY A 387 -35.06 -3.21 19.84
C GLY A 387 -34.96 -4.54 19.08
N ILE A 388 -35.25 -4.54 17.78
CA ILE A 388 -35.13 -5.73 16.92
C ILE A 388 -33.66 -6.19 16.83
N LEU A 389 -32.72 -5.25 16.81
CA LEU A 389 -31.29 -5.50 16.71
C LEU A 389 -30.54 -5.48 18.04
N LYS A 390 -31.26 -5.54 19.18
CA LYS A 390 -30.71 -5.32 20.53
C LYS A 390 -29.46 -6.16 20.84
N TYR A 391 -29.42 -7.42 20.41
CA TYR A 391 -28.29 -8.33 20.66
C TYR A 391 -27.04 -8.05 19.82
N ARG A 392 -27.11 -7.09 18.87
CA ARG A 392 -25.97 -6.66 18.05
C ARG A 392 -25.32 -5.36 18.57
N MET A 393 -25.74 -4.90 19.75
CA MET A 393 -25.27 -3.67 20.36
C MET A 393 -24.93 -3.89 21.83
N SER A 394 -24.13 -2.99 22.41
CA SER A 394 -23.88 -3.04 23.85
C SER A 394 -25.14 -2.62 24.63
N PRO A 395 -25.34 -3.17 25.85
CA PRO A 395 -26.43 -2.75 26.73
C PRO A 395 -26.39 -1.24 27.06
N ASP A 396 -25.19 -0.68 27.13
CA ASP A 396 -24.96 0.75 27.43
C ASP A 396 -25.46 1.64 26.29
N VAL A 397 -25.17 1.26 25.04
CA VAL A 397 -25.68 1.98 23.86
C VAL A 397 -27.21 1.91 23.81
N TYR A 398 -27.80 0.75 24.05
CA TYR A 398 -29.26 0.64 24.09
C TYR A 398 -29.89 1.51 25.19
N SER A 399 -29.28 1.54 26.38
CA SER A 399 -29.72 2.37 27.50
C SER A 399 -29.55 3.87 27.22
N TYR A 400 -28.46 4.26 26.55
CA TYR A 400 -28.21 5.61 26.09
C TYR A 400 -29.29 6.08 25.10
N LEU A 401 -29.60 5.27 24.08
CA LEU A 401 -30.66 5.55 23.12
C LEU A 401 -32.02 5.70 23.82
N ALA A 402 -32.34 4.80 24.77
CA ALA A 402 -33.59 4.88 25.52
C ALA A 402 -33.70 6.16 26.37
N ARG A 403 -32.60 6.61 26.98
CA ARG A 403 -32.57 7.86 27.75
C ARG A 403 -32.87 9.06 26.85
N LEU A 404 -32.22 9.15 25.69
CA LEU A 404 -32.48 10.22 24.73
C LEU A 404 -33.91 10.18 24.18
N ASP A 405 -34.50 8.99 23.99
CA ASP A 405 -35.88 8.87 23.50
C ASP A 405 -36.87 9.44 24.52
N VAL A 406 -36.63 9.19 25.80
CA VAL A 406 -37.41 9.79 26.89
C VAL A 406 -37.24 11.31 26.91
N GLU A 407 -36.02 11.82 26.75
CA GLU A 407 -35.77 13.27 26.68
C GLU A 407 -36.47 13.94 25.49
N ILE A 408 -36.56 13.26 24.34
CA ILE A 408 -37.31 13.75 23.16
C ILE A 408 -38.82 13.60 23.39
N ALA A 409 -39.28 12.59 24.13
CA ALA A 409 -40.69 12.39 24.42
C ALA A 409 -41.26 13.44 25.39
N LEU A 410 -40.44 14.00 26.28
CA LEU A 410 -40.77 15.06 27.24
C LEU A 410 -40.73 16.46 26.60
#